data_AF-A0A8J7KP65-F1
#
_entry.id   AF-A0A8J7KP65-F1
#
_cell.length_a   1.000
_cell.length_b   1.000
_cell.length_c   1.000
_cell.angle_alpha   90.00
_cell.angle_beta   90.00
_cell.angle_gamma   90.00
#
_symmetry.space_group_name_H-M   'P 1'
#
loop_
_entity.id
_entity.type
_entity.pdbx_description
1 polymer ?
#
loop_
_entity_poly.entity_id
_entity_poly.type
_entity_poly.pdbx_seq_one_letter_code
_entity_poly.pdbx_strand_id
1 'polypeptide(L)'
;MRVLGKSSEDEMVACFLSGELSSRRFGQNLRSHLAAAGQAERLLTHPDLSDAGANVARRALLAATRGYGKNRDLFENFPAHVTWARALLSADEAACVRYLDFSYWVELSGGSRRPTDAAARITAGLRAFDVPNDPFIDAAHALIRGERFPPLILVGERQDNLVCLEGHLRLTAYAMVGFPIDIECLIGTAPTMGRWAR
;
A
#
# COMPACT_ATOMS: atom_id res chain seq x y z
N MET A 1 -16.58 -5.25 7.08
CA MET A 1 -15.62 -4.14 7.00
C MET A 1 -16.26 -3.01 7.75
N ARG A 2 -15.51 -2.34 8.63
CA ARG A 2 -16.06 -1.27 9.45
C ARG A 2 -15.49 0.07 8.99
N VAL A 3 -16.31 0.88 8.34
CA VAL A 3 -15.95 2.25 7.95
C VAL A 3 -15.84 3.11 9.22
N LEU A 4 -14.69 3.75 9.40
CA LEU A 4 -14.40 4.64 10.52
C LEU A 4 -14.77 6.10 10.23
N GLY A 5 -14.70 6.50 8.96
CA GLY A 5 -15.02 7.86 8.54
C GLY A 5 -14.58 8.17 7.12
N LYS A 6 -14.90 9.40 6.69
CA LYS A 6 -14.41 9.94 5.42
C LYS A 6 -12.91 10.20 5.51
N SER A 7 -12.22 9.97 4.39
CA SER A 7 -10.79 10.26 4.19
C SER A 7 -10.65 11.18 2.98
N SER A 8 -9.44 11.66 2.72
CA SER A 8 -9.12 12.48 1.54
C SER A 8 -8.04 11.86 0.66
N GLU A 9 -7.89 12.42 -0.54
CA GLU A 9 -6.72 12.14 -1.38
C GLU A 9 -5.42 12.58 -0.70
N ASP A 10 -5.42 13.74 -0.02
CA ASP A 10 -4.24 14.25 0.69
C ASP A 10 -3.75 13.27 1.75
N GLU A 11 -4.69 12.64 2.47
CA GLU A 11 -4.41 11.60 3.45
C GLU A 11 -3.82 10.34 2.80
N MET A 12 -4.39 9.91 1.67
CA MET A 12 -3.85 8.78 0.91
C MET A 12 -2.41 9.05 0.47
N VAL A 13 -2.14 10.22 -0.12
CA VAL A 13 -0.81 10.58 -0.61
C VAL A 13 0.19 10.63 0.56
N ALA A 14 -0.22 11.21 1.69
CA ALA A 14 0.62 11.25 2.89
C ALA A 14 0.95 9.84 3.42
N CYS A 15 -0.06 8.96 3.51
CA CYS A 15 0.10 7.58 3.96
C CYS A 15 1.02 6.78 3.00
N PHE A 16 0.82 6.95 1.69
CA PHE A 16 1.61 6.26 0.67
C PHE A 16 3.09 6.61 0.79
N LEU A 17 3.40 7.91 0.84
CA LEU A 17 4.79 8.40 0.92
C LEU A 17 5.45 8.04 2.25
N SER A 18 4.69 8.04 3.36
CA SER A 18 5.20 7.58 4.66
C SER A 18 5.56 6.09 4.63
N GLY A 19 4.69 5.26 4.02
CA GLY A 19 4.95 3.84 3.78
C GLY A 19 6.23 3.64 2.96
N GLU A 20 6.40 4.37 1.87
CA GLU A 20 7.60 4.27 1.02
C GLU A 20 8.88 4.75 1.69
N LEU A 21 8.80 5.79 2.52
CA LEU A 21 9.95 6.31 3.24
C LEU A 21 10.58 5.26 4.17
N SER A 22 9.74 4.43 4.78
CA SER A 22 10.15 3.30 5.64
C SER A 22 10.64 2.08 4.85
N SER A 23 10.40 2.05 3.53
CA SER A 23 10.80 0.93 2.67
C SER A 23 12.30 0.93 2.39
N ARG A 24 12.95 -0.23 2.59
CA ARG A 24 14.35 -0.44 2.16
C ARG A 24 14.53 -0.21 0.65
N ARG A 25 13.53 -0.55 -0.16
CA ARG A 25 13.58 -0.47 -1.63
C ARG A 25 13.33 0.94 -2.16
N PHE A 26 12.37 1.66 -1.58
CA PHE A 26 11.89 2.94 -2.13
C PHE A 26 12.37 4.17 -1.34
N GLY A 27 12.71 4.01 -0.06
CA GLY A 27 13.01 5.12 0.83
C GLY A 27 14.21 5.95 0.39
N GLN A 28 15.28 5.33 -0.12
CA GLN A 28 16.46 6.06 -0.58
C GLN A 28 16.16 6.94 -1.80
N ASN A 29 15.44 6.40 -2.79
CA ASN A 29 15.02 7.17 -3.98
C ASN A 29 14.11 8.34 -3.59
N LEU A 30 13.21 8.12 -2.62
CA LEU A 30 12.32 9.15 -2.11
C LEU A 30 13.08 10.29 -1.40
N ARG A 31 14.07 9.95 -0.57
CA ARG A 31 14.96 10.93 0.08
C ARG A 31 15.77 11.74 -0.94
N SER A 32 16.25 11.11 -2.01
CA SER A 32 16.94 11.82 -3.09
C SER A 32 16.04 12.84 -3.80
N HIS A 33 14.77 12.50 -4.05
CA HIS A 33 13.80 13.45 -4.64
C HIS A 33 13.44 14.60 -3.69
N LEU A 34 13.29 14.32 -2.39
CA LEU A 34 13.10 15.36 -1.38
C LEU A 34 14.26 16.36 -1.38
N ALA A 35 15.50 15.86 -1.33
CA ALA A 35 16.69 16.69 -1.33
C ALA A 35 16.80 17.55 -2.60
N ALA A 36 16.53 16.97 -3.77
CA ALA A 36 16.54 17.70 -5.05
C ALA A 36 15.47 18.80 -5.12
N ALA A 37 14.33 18.61 -4.43
CA ALA A 37 13.26 19.60 -4.33
C ALA A 37 13.44 20.61 -3.17
N GLY A 38 14.55 20.55 -2.43
CA GLY A 38 14.78 21.39 -1.25
C GLY A 38 13.81 21.13 -0.10
N GLN A 39 13.21 19.94 -0.06
CA GLN A 39 12.21 19.55 0.94
C GLN A 39 12.85 18.72 2.05
N ALA A 40 12.41 18.97 3.29
CA ALA A 40 12.85 18.19 4.45
C ALA A 40 12.00 16.92 4.64
N GLU A 41 12.57 15.87 5.23
CA GLU A 41 11.89 14.59 5.50
C GLU A 41 10.63 14.76 6.38
N ARG A 42 10.57 15.84 7.18
CA ARG A 42 9.37 16.24 7.95
C ARG A 42 8.13 16.44 7.10
N LEU A 43 8.29 16.70 5.80
CA LEU A 43 7.17 16.75 4.86
C LEU A 43 6.36 15.44 4.91
N LEU A 44 7.00 14.30 5.19
CA LEU A 44 6.39 12.97 5.13
C LEU A 44 6.15 12.34 6.52
N THR A 45 6.95 12.67 7.53
CA THR A 45 6.88 11.98 8.84
C THR A 45 5.76 12.51 9.75
N HIS A 46 5.36 13.78 9.61
CA HIS A 46 4.29 14.40 10.40
C HIS A 46 3.37 15.23 9.50
N PRO A 47 2.52 14.60 8.69
CA PRO A 47 1.72 15.32 7.72
C PRO A 47 0.60 16.12 8.37
N ASP A 48 0.70 17.45 8.30
CA ASP A 48 -0.46 18.33 8.45
C ASP A 48 -1.24 18.33 7.13
N LEU A 49 -2.48 17.80 7.18
CA LEU A 49 -3.38 17.72 6.03
C LEU A 49 -4.13 19.03 5.78
N SER A 50 -4.08 20.00 6.71
CA SER A 50 -4.66 21.33 6.51
C SER A 50 -3.71 22.29 5.77
N ASP A 51 -2.41 21.96 5.70
CA ASP A 51 -1.42 22.70 4.93
C ASP A 51 -1.51 22.34 3.44
N ALA A 52 -2.24 23.17 2.69
CA ALA A 52 -2.42 23.02 1.25
C ALA A 52 -1.08 23.03 0.48
N GLY A 53 -0.10 23.82 0.91
CA GLY A 53 1.21 23.91 0.29
C GLY A 53 2.00 22.61 0.46
N ALA A 54 2.01 22.06 1.68
CA ALA A 54 2.60 20.76 1.95
C ALA A 54 1.91 19.63 1.18
N ASN A 55 0.58 19.66 1.05
CA ASN A 55 -0.17 18.66 0.28
C ASN A 55 0.15 18.72 -1.22
N VAL A 56 0.31 19.93 -1.79
CA VAL A 56 0.79 20.10 -3.17
C VAL A 56 2.19 19.52 -3.33
N ALA A 57 3.11 19.78 -2.39
CA ALA A 57 4.47 19.24 -2.44
C ALA A 57 4.50 17.69 -2.35
N ARG A 58 3.68 17.10 -1.48
CA ARG A 58 3.52 15.63 -1.38
C ARG A 58 2.99 15.04 -2.69
N ARG A 59 1.95 15.63 -3.29
CA ARG A 59 1.43 15.20 -4.59
C ARG A 59 2.48 15.28 -5.70
N ALA A 60 3.25 16.37 -5.75
CA ALA A 60 4.33 16.53 -6.72
C ALA A 60 5.41 15.46 -6.54
N LEU A 61 5.76 15.12 -5.29
CA LEU A 61 6.71 14.06 -4.99
C LEU A 61 6.20 12.69 -5.45
N LEU A 62 4.94 12.34 -5.15
CA LEU A 62 4.34 11.08 -5.59
C LEU A 62 4.22 11.01 -7.12
N ALA A 63 3.94 12.13 -7.78
CA ALA A 63 3.94 12.24 -9.24
C ALA A 63 5.34 11.97 -9.84
N ALA A 64 6.39 12.48 -9.18
CA ALA A 64 7.77 12.30 -9.62
C ALA A 64 8.25 10.85 -9.45
N THR A 65 7.90 10.19 -8.35
CA THR A 65 8.41 8.85 -8.04
C THR A 65 7.54 7.70 -8.56
N ARG A 66 6.23 7.93 -8.73
CA ARG A 66 5.24 6.90 -9.07
C ARG A 66 4.27 7.26 -10.18
N GLY A 67 4.34 8.46 -10.75
CA GLY A 67 3.47 8.87 -11.85
C GLY A 67 2.06 9.31 -11.44
N TYR A 68 1.80 9.56 -10.16
CA TYR A 68 0.49 10.01 -9.68
C TYR A 68 0.01 11.28 -10.40
N GLY A 69 -1.22 11.26 -10.91
CA GLY A 69 -1.80 12.37 -11.68
C GLY A 69 -1.11 12.66 -13.02
N LYS A 70 -0.18 11.80 -13.47
CA LYS A 70 0.55 11.93 -14.74
C LYS A 70 0.27 10.81 -15.74
N ASN A 71 -0.62 9.87 -15.39
CA ASN A 71 -1.03 8.74 -16.22
C ASN A 71 0.18 7.91 -16.71
N ARG A 72 1.06 7.52 -15.79
CA ARG A 72 2.23 6.69 -16.06
C ARG A 72 2.62 5.87 -14.83
N ASP A 73 3.56 4.95 -15.01
CA ASP A 73 4.14 4.12 -13.97
C ASP A 73 3.05 3.37 -13.18
N LEU A 74 3.03 3.45 -11.85
CA LEU A 74 2.02 2.78 -11.02
C LEU A 74 0.60 3.32 -11.26
N PHE A 75 0.48 4.60 -11.61
CA PHE A 75 -0.80 5.30 -11.73
C PHE A 75 -1.24 5.50 -13.19
N GLU A 76 -0.69 4.74 -14.13
CA GLU A 76 -1.20 4.69 -15.50
C GLU A 76 -2.63 4.15 -15.52
N ASN A 77 -3.56 4.89 -16.13
CA ASN A 77 -5.00 4.61 -16.17
C ASN A 77 -5.70 4.61 -14.79
N PHE A 78 -5.07 5.17 -13.76
CA PHE A 78 -5.70 5.32 -12.44
C PHE A 78 -6.84 6.36 -12.50
N PRO A 79 -8.01 6.10 -11.87
CA PRO A 79 -9.14 7.03 -11.92
C PRO A 79 -8.81 8.41 -11.36
N ALA A 80 -9.23 9.47 -12.05
CA ALA A 80 -9.03 10.86 -11.62
C ALA A 80 -9.86 11.25 -10.38
N HIS A 81 -10.97 10.54 -10.14
CA HIS A 81 -11.88 10.81 -9.02
C HIS A 81 -12.06 9.54 -8.19
N VAL A 82 -11.43 9.52 -7.03
CA VAL A 82 -11.50 8.41 -6.07
C VAL A 82 -12.12 8.91 -4.78
N THR A 83 -13.14 8.21 -4.29
CA THR A 83 -13.71 8.47 -2.97
C THR A 83 -12.92 7.69 -1.93
N TRP A 84 -12.40 8.40 -0.92
CA TRP A 84 -11.57 7.82 0.12
C TRP A 84 -12.33 7.68 1.45
N ALA A 85 -12.14 6.55 2.12
CA ALA A 85 -12.63 6.30 3.47
C ALA A 85 -11.56 5.62 4.33
N ARG A 86 -11.56 5.90 5.64
CA ARG A 86 -10.83 5.08 6.63
C ARG A 86 -11.71 3.90 7.03
N ALA A 87 -11.12 2.71 7.15
CA ALA A 87 -11.83 1.51 7.57
C ALA A 87 -10.93 0.53 8.33
N LEU A 88 -11.57 -0.39 9.05
CA LEU A 88 -10.96 -1.60 9.59
C LEU A 88 -11.47 -2.81 8.81
N LEU A 89 -10.54 -3.65 8.35
CA LEU A 89 -10.83 -4.97 7.79
C LEU A 89 -10.69 -6.02 8.88
N SER A 90 -11.63 -6.96 8.93
CA SER A 90 -11.43 -8.20 9.69
C SER A 90 -10.42 -9.12 8.98
N ALA A 91 -10.02 -10.18 9.66
CA ALA A 91 -9.15 -11.22 9.10
C ALA A 91 -9.67 -11.79 7.77
N ASP A 92 -10.94 -12.18 7.71
CA ASP A 92 -11.56 -12.78 6.52
C ASP A 92 -11.57 -11.81 5.33
N GLU A 93 -11.78 -10.52 5.61
CA GLU A 93 -11.79 -9.48 4.58
C GLU A 93 -10.39 -9.17 4.08
N ALA A 94 -9.41 -9.11 4.98
CA ALA A 94 -8.01 -8.92 4.63
C ALA A 94 -7.47 -10.10 3.80
N ALA A 95 -7.86 -11.33 4.12
CA ALA A 95 -7.56 -12.51 3.31
C ALA A 95 -8.17 -12.41 1.89
N CYS A 96 -9.30 -11.70 1.76
CA CYS A 96 -9.98 -11.43 0.50
C CYS A 96 -9.43 -10.22 -0.28
N VAL A 97 -8.38 -9.55 0.18
CA VAL A 97 -7.68 -8.53 -0.63
C VAL A 97 -6.81 -9.22 -1.68
N ARG A 98 -6.68 -8.63 -2.87
CA ARG A 98 -5.76 -9.10 -3.92
C ARG A 98 -4.55 -8.17 -4.05
N TYR A 99 -3.42 -8.69 -4.48
CA TYR A 99 -2.33 -7.85 -4.98
C TYR A 99 -2.66 -7.24 -6.34
N LEU A 100 -1.94 -6.20 -6.73
CA LEU A 100 -1.94 -5.72 -8.13
C LEU A 100 -1.49 -6.83 -9.07
N ASP A 101 -1.98 -6.79 -10.32
CA ASP A 101 -1.54 -7.72 -11.37
C ASP A 101 -0.16 -7.33 -11.88
N PHE A 102 0.82 -7.65 -11.05
CA PHE A 102 2.21 -7.40 -11.32
C PHE A 102 2.94 -8.73 -11.19
N SER A 103 3.80 -9.04 -12.17
CA SER A 103 4.42 -10.35 -12.33
C SER A 103 5.02 -10.92 -11.04
N TYR A 104 5.66 -10.08 -10.23
CA TYR A 104 6.20 -10.46 -8.92
C TYR A 104 5.13 -11.03 -7.97
N TRP A 105 3.99 -10.35 -7.82
CA TRP A 105 2.93 -10.77 -6.91
C TRP A 105 2.16 -11.97 -7.43
N VAL A 106 1.99 -12.07 -8.75
CA VAL A 106 1.43 -13.24 -9.42
C VAL A 106 2.31 -14.46 -9.15
N GLU A 107 3.62 -14.36 -9.36
CA GLU A 107 4.57 -15.46 -9.10
C GLU A 107 4.62 -15.86 -7.62
N LEU A 108 4.71 -14.87 -6.72
CA LEU A 108 4.79 -15.10 -5.28
C LEU A 108 3.57 -15.84 -4.75
N SER A 109 2.39 -15.51 -5.26
CA SER A 109 1.12 -16.14 -4.85
C SER A 109 0.74 -17.40 -5.65
N GLY A 110 1.53 -17.80 -6.64
CA GLY A 110 1.19 -18.94 -7.51
C GLY A 110 -0.02 -18.66 -8.42
N GLY A 111 -0.19 -17.41 -8.83
CA GLY A 111 -1.22 -16.96 -9.76
C GLY A 111 -2.49 -16.38 -9.11
N SER A 112 -2.73 -16.65 -7.82
CA SER A 112 -4.00 -16.26 -7.19
C SER A 112 -4.11 -14.77 -6.85
N ARG A 113 -2.96 -14.09 -6.73
CA ARG A 113 -2.82 -12.72 -6.20
C ARG A 113 -3.32 -12.58 -4.75
N ARG A 114 -3.50 -13.68 -4.00
CA ARG A 114 -3.97 -13.66 -2.61
C ARG A 114 -2.80 -13.63 -1.63
N PRO A 115 -2.93 -12.91 -0.50
CA PRO A 115 -1.87 -12.86 0.50
C PRO A 115 -1.72 -14.16 1.29
N THR A 116 -2.80 -14.91 1.51
CA THR A 116 -2.76 -16.23 2.16
C THR A 116 -1.93 -17.23 1.36
N ASP A 117 -2.08 -17.23 0.04
CA ASP A 117 -1.36 -18.15 -0.84
C ASP A 117 0.11 -17.76 -0.96
N ALA A 118 0.40 -16.45 -1.03
CA ALA A 118 1.77 -15.95 -0.94
C ALA A 118 2.44 -16.33 0.39
N ALA A 119 1.74 -16.16 1.52
CA ALA A 119 2.25 -16.53 2.84
C ALA A 119 2.54 -18.04 2.95
N ALA A 120 1.64 -18.89 2.45
CA ALA A 120 1.86 -20.34 2.42
C ALA A 120 3.09 -20.72 1.59
N ARG A 121 3.27 -20.10 0.42
CA ARG A 121 4.42 -20.35 -0.47
C ARG A 121 5.74 -19.86 0.13
N ILE A 122 5.74 -18.67 0.75
CA ILE A 122 6.89 -18.15 1.50
C ILE A 122 7.29 -19.10 2.63
N THR A 123 6.31 -19.60 3.38
CA THR A 123 6.52 -20.55 4.49
C THR A 123 7.08 -21.89 4.00
N ALA A 124 6.69 -22.31 2.80
CA ALA A 124 7.26 -23.49 2.12
C ALA A 124 8.67 -23.24 1.52
N GLY A 125 9.24 -22.04 1.70
CA GLY A 125 10.57 -21.69 1.20
C GLY A 125 10.61 -21.28 -0.28
N LEU A 126 9.46 -21.15 -0.95
CA LEU A 126 9.39 -20.74 -2.35
C LEU A 126 9.69 -19.24 -2.49
N ARG A 127 10.45 -18.89 -3.52
CA ARG A 127 10.85 -17.51 -3.82
C ARG A 127 10.36 -17.11 -5.20
N ALA A 128 9.74 -15.94 -5.31
CA ALA A 128 9.37 -15.38 -6.61
C ALA A 128 10.60 -14.79 -7.30
N PHE A 129 10.96 -15.31 -8.47
CA PHE A 129 12.11 -14.87 -9.26
C PHE A 129 13.42 -14.80 -8.44
N ASP A 130 13.64 -15.79 -7.56
CA ASP A 130 14.79 -15.89 -6.66
C ASP A 130 14.97 -14.71 -5.67
N VAL A 131 13.99 -13.81 -5.58
CA VAL A 131 14.01 -12.69 -4.64
C VAL A 131 13.90 -13.23 -3.20
N PRO A 132 14.76 -12.80 -2.26
CA PRO A 132 14.72 -13.27 -0.87
C PRO A 132 13.40 -12.92 -0.14
N ASN A 133 12.96 -13.84 0.72
CA ASN A 133 11.73 -13.68 1.52
C ASN A 133 11.98 -12.97 2.87
N ASP A 134 13.24 -12.68 3.22
CA ASP A 134 13.60 -12.10 4.53
C ASP A 134 12.78 -10.86 4.91
N PRO A 135 12.48 -9.91 3.99
CA PRO A 135 11.66 -8.75 4.36
C PRO A 135 10.23 -9.11 4.84
N PHE A 136 9.64 -10.20 4.35
CA PHE A 136 8.32 -10.65 4.81
C PHE A 136 8.42 -11.32 6.18
N ILE A 137 9.48 -12.11 6.40
CA ILE A 137 9.76 -12.79 7.67
C ILE A 137 10.05 -11.75 8.77
N ASP A 138 10.91 -10.77 8.49
CA ASP A 138 11.22 -9.65 9.38
C ASP A 138 9.94 -8.91 9.82
N ALA A 139 9.05 -8.63 8.88
CA ALA A 139 7.79 -7.94 9.14
C ALA A 139 6.78 -8.81 9.89
N ALA A 140 6.72 -10.11 9.62
CA ALA A 140 5.90 -11.05 10.40
C ALA A 140 6.36 -11.10 11.86
N HIS A 141 7.68 -11.15 12.10
CA HIS A 141 8.24 -11.08 13.45
C HIS A 141 7.95 -9.73 14.13
N ALA A 142 8.02 -8.62 13.39
CA ALA A 142 7.64 -7.29 13.91
C ALA A 142 6.19 -7.26 14.40
N LEU A 143 5.25 -7.82 13.62
CA LEU A 143 3.85 -7.95 14.03
C LEU A 143 3.70 -8.79 15.30
N ILE A 144 4.40 -9.93 15.40
CA ILE A 144 4.36 -10.79 16.59
C ILE A 144 4.87 -10.04 17.83
N ARG A 145 5.86 -9.13 17.67
CA ARG A 145 6.35 -8.27 18.76
C ARG A 145 5.40 -7.12 19.13
N GLY A 146 4.28 -6.97 18.43
CA GLY A 146 3.29 -5.92 18.67
C GLY A 146 3.62 -4.59 17.98
N GLU A 147 4.53 -4.58 17.01
CA GLU A 147 4.76 -3.38 16.20
C GLU A 147 3.50 -3.04 15.40
N ARG A 148 3.15 -1.76 15.41
CA ARG A 148 2.01 -1.25 14.63
C ARG A 148 2.51 -0.73 13.29
N PHE A 149 1.94 -1.28 12.23
CA PHE A 149 2.24 -0.79 10.91
C PHE A 149 1.36 0.39 10.49
N PRO A 150 1.85 1.24 9.57
CA PRO A 150 1.01 2.19 8.86
C PRO A 150 -0.17 1.50 8.17
N PRO A 151 -1.31 2.19 8.01
CA PRO A 151 -2.46 1.67 7.31
C PRO A 151 -2.12 1.10 5.93
N LEU A 152 -2.88 0.09 5.50
CA LEU A 152 -2.84 -0.34 4.10
C LEU A 152 -3.57 0.70 3.22
N ILE A 153 -3.21 0.76 1.94
CA ILE A 153 -3.98 1.53 0.97
C ILE A 153 -4.58 0.54 -0.01
N LEU A 154 -5.91 0.43 0.01
CA LEU A 154 -6.69 -0.50 -0.78
C LEU A 154 -7.55 0.28 -1.76
N VAL A 155 -7.73 -0.26 -2.96
CA VAL A 155 -8.60 0.36 -3.96
C VAL A 155 -9.46 -0.67 -4.67
N GLY A 156 -10.64 -0.27 -5.13
CA GLY A 156 -11.53 -1.16 -5.88
C GLY A 156 -12.66 -0.40 -6.55
N GLU A 157 -13.39 -1.07 -7.43
CA GLU A 157 -14.66 -0.51 -7.94
C GLU A 157 -15.71 -0.45 -6.83
N ARG A 158 -15.67 -1.44 -5.96
CA ARG A 158 -16.54 -1.62 -4.80
C ARG A 158 -15.71 -2.11 -3.61
N GLN A 159 -16.26 -1.97 -2.41
CA GLN A 159 -15.59 -2.33 -1.16
C GLN A 159 -15.43 -3.85 -0.95
N ASP A 160 -16.20 -4.68 -1.66
CA ASP A 160 -16.15 -6.14 -1.62
C ASP A 160 -15.08 -6.75 -2.56
N ASN A 161 -14.42 -5.91 -3.37
CA ASN A 161 -13.43 -6.36 -4.34
C ASN A 161 -12.26 -5.37 -4.39
N LEU A 162 -11.34 -5.54 -3.44
CA LEU A 162 -10.21 -4.64 -3.22
C LEU A 162 -8.89 -5.24 -3.71
N VAL A 163 -8.04 -4.38 -4.28
CA VAL A 163 -6.62 -4.62 -4.50
C VAL A 163 -5.77 -3.75 -3.59
N CYS A 164 -4.63 -4.27 -3.15
CA CYS A 164 -3.65 -3.53 -2.37
C CYS A 164 -2.90 -2.56 -3.30
N LEU A 165 -3.09 -1.25 -3.15
CA LEU A 165 -2.29 -0.22 -3.83
C LEU A 165 -0.94 -0.04 -3.13
N GLU A 166 -0.93 0.02 -1.81
CA GLU A 166 0.28 0.15 -0.99
C GLU A 166 0.15 -0.69 0.28
N GLY A 167 1.28 -1.19 0.77
CA GLY A 167 1.33 -2.08 1.93
C GLY A 167 1.38 -3.57 1.59
N HIS A 168 1.73 -3.96 0.36
CA HIS A 168 1.81 -5.37 -0.06
C HIS A 168 2.65 -6.26 0.88
N LEU A 169 3.83 -5.77 1.29
CA LEU A 169 4.70 -6.46 2.25
C LEU A 169 3.99 -6.66 3.60
N ARG A 170 3.30 -5.62 4.08
CA ARG A 170 2.58 -5.64 5.35
C ARG A 170 1.37 -6.56 5.30
N LEU A 171 0.60 -6.53 4.21
CA LEU A 171 -0.51 -7.44 3.96
C LEU A 171 -0.04 -8.91 3.94
N THR A 172 1.11 -9.17 3.31
CA THR A 172 1.74 -10.51 3.32
C THR A 172 2.14 -10.92 4.73
N ALA A 173 2.78 -10.01 5.49
CA ALA A 173 3.19 -10.27 6.87
C ALA A 173 1.99 -10.58 7.77
N TYR A 174 0.88 -9.83 7.64
CA TYR A 174 -0.37 -10.14 8.33
C TYR A 174 -0.88 -11.55 7.98
N ALA A 175 -0.84 -11.95 6.71
CA ALA A 175 -1.24 -13.29 6.30
C ALA A 175 -0.32 -14.38 6.88
N MET A 176 1.00 -14.15 6.94
CA MET A 176 1.96 -15.08 7.54
C MET A 176 1.72 -15.33 9.03
N VAL A 177 1.16 -14.35 9.75
CA VAL A 177 0.82 -14.48 11.18
C VAL A 177 -0.66 -14.78 11.41
N GLY A 178 -1.42 -15.09 10.36
CA GLY A 178 -2.83 -15.49 10.47
C GLY A 178 -3.81 -14.36 10.78
N PHE A 179 -3.50 -13.12 10.40
CA PHE A 179 -4.33 -11.93 10.60
C PHE A 179 -4.80 -11.76 12.07
N PRO A 180 -3.88 -11.59 13.04
CA PRO A 180 -4.20 -11.64 14.46
C PRO A 180 -5.01 -10.45 14.98
N ILE A 181 -5.13 -9.39 14.18
CA ILE A 181 -5.81 -8.14 14.52
C ILE A 181 -6.55 -7.58 13.30
N ASP A 182 -7.58 -6.77 13.55
CA ASP A 182 -8.18 -5.93 12.51
C ASP A 182 -7.14 -4.98 11.91
N ILE A 183 -7.21 -4.78 10.60
CA ILE A 183 -6.23 -3.98 9.86
C ILE A 183 -6.83 -2.63 9.47
N GLU A 184 -6.19 -1.55 9.92
CA GLU A 184 -6.53 -0.20 9.48
C GLU A 184 -6.09 0.02 8.03
N CYS A 185 -6.97 0.65 7.25
CA CYS A 185 -6.71 0.96 5.86
C CYS A 185 -7.39 2.25 5.40
N LEU A 186 -6.85 2.79 4.31
CA LEU A 186 -7.52 3.73 3.43
C LEU A 186 -8.11 2.97 2.26
N ILE A 187 -9.38 3.22 1.96
CA ILE A 187 -10.10 2.56 0.88
C ILE A 187 -10.49 3.61 -0.16
N GLY A 188 -9.97 3.45 -1.37
CA GLY A 188 -10.30 4.27 -2.52
C GLY A 188 -11.25 3.54 -3.46
N THR A 189 -12.46 4.06 -3.62
CA THR A 189 -13.42 3.51 -4.59
C THR A 189 -13.66 4.45 -5.77
N ALA A 190 -13.67 3.91 -6.98
CA ALA A 190 -14.10 4.62 -8.18
C ALA A 190 -14.72 3.65 -9.21
N PRO A 191 -15.75 4.05 -9.97
CA PRO A 191 -16.44 3.16 -10.92
C PRO A 191 -15.53 2.49 -11.97
N THR A 192 -14.44 3.14 -12.36
CA THR A 192 -13.48 2.61 -13.35
C THR A 192 -12.25 1.95 -12.72
N MET A 193 -12.16 1.89 -11.39
CA MET A 193 -11.00 1.34 -10.67
C MET A 193 -10.76 -0.13 -11.02
N GLY A 194 -11.82 -0.89 -11.32
CA GLY A 194 -11.71 -2.29 -11.74
C GLY A 194 -10.98 -2.50 -13.08
N ARG A 195 -10.74 -1.45 -13.88
CA ARG A 195 -9.91 -1.53 -15.10
C ARG A 195 -8.43 -1.36 -14.78
N TRP A 196 -8.11 -0.52 -13.79
CA TRP A 196 -6.75 -0.29 -13.31
C TRP A 196 -6.25 -1.44 -12.42
N ALA A 197 -7.13 -1.98 -11.59
CA ALA A 197 -6.83 -3.05 -10.63
C ALA A 197 -6.67 -4.45 -11.26
N ARG A 198 -6.84 -4.55 -12.58
CA ARG A 198 -6.88 -5.83 -13.29
C ARG A 198 -5.52 -6.42 -13.45
#